data_AF-A0A2N9MW90-F1
#
_entry.id   AF-A0A2N9MW90-F1
#
_cell.length_a   1.000
_cell.length_b   1.000
_cell.length_c   1.000
_cell.angle_alpha   90.00
_cell.angle_beta   90.00
_cell.angle_gamma   90.00
#
_symmetry.space_group_name_H-M   'P 1'
#
loop_
_entity.id
_entity.type
_entity.pdbx_description
1 polymer ?
#
loop_
_entity_poly.entity_id
_entity_poly.type
_entity_poly.pdbx_seq_one_letter_code
_entity_poly.pdbx_strand_id
1 'polypeptide(L)'
;MTYESVTVVPSQVAEGVSYTVAKLSFARRMELMRQVRDLARRLEFLEAGQEPAGTMEAALVRAEVDRLLLTWGLRAVTGLAIDGAAATPELLAEAGPEDLLREALSAVRAETGLNRAERKN
;
A
#
# COMPACT_ATOMS: atom_id res chain seq x y z
N MET A 1 8.29 1.89 -29.72
CA MET A 1 8.55 2.14 -28.28
C MET A 1 7.58 1.28 -27.49
N THR A 2 8.08 0.42 -26.59
CA THR A 2 7.26 -0.43 -25.72
C THR A 2 7.28 0.18 -24.32
N TYR A 3 6.11 0.44 -23.74
CA TYR A 3 5.99 0.99 -22.39
C TYR A 3 5.51 -0.10 -21.43
N GLU A 4 6.30 -0.36 -20.38
CA GLU A 4 5.93 -1.29 -19.31
C GLU A 4 5.24 -0.54 -18.18
N SER A 5 3.98 -0.88 -17.92
CA SER A 5 3.14 -0.31 -16.88
C SER A 5 3.40 -0.87 -15.47
N VAL A 6 4.51 -1.59 -15.30
CA VAL A 6 4.92 -2.20 -14.02
C VAL A 6 6.42 -2.01 -13.80
N THR A 7 6.83 -2.14 -12.54
CA THR A 7 8.20 -2.23 -12.07
C THR A 7 8.31 -3.45 -11.16
N VAL A 8 9.39 -4.22 -11.29
CA VAL A 8 9.69 -5.32 -10.36
C VAL A 8 10.69 -4.80 -9.32
N VAL A 9 10.38 -4.98 -8.05
CA VAL A 9 11.20 -4.56 -6.91
C VAL A 9 11.60 -5.82 -6.13
N PRO A 10 12.90 -6.13 -6.02
CA PRO A 10 13.35 -7.23 -5.16
C PRO A 10 13.14 -6.87 -3.69
N SER A 11 12.75 -7.85 -2.89
CA SER A 11 12.64 -7.71 -1.44
C SER A 11 14.02 -7.55 -0.81
N GLN A 12 14.13 -6.68 0.21
CA GLN A 12 15.34 -6.55 1.03
C GLN A 12 15.27 -7.42 2.28
N VAL A 13 14.07 -7.79 2.72
CA VAL A 13 13.85 -8.59 3.93
C VAL A 13 13.80 -10.10 3.65
N ALA A 14 13.50 -10.53 2.42
CA ALA A 14 13.53 -11.94 2.02
C ALA A 14 14.21 -12.16 0.66
N GLU A 15 15.31 -12.90 0.67
CA GLU A 15 16.01 -13.26 -0.56
C GLU A 15 15.13 -14.12 -1.49
N GLY A 16 15.16 -13.83 -2.78
CA GLY A 16 14.36 -14.53 -3.79
C GLY A 16 12.90 -14.05 -3.89
N VAL A 17 12.44 -13.17 -3.00
CA VAL A 17 11.12 -12.55 -3.08
C VAL A 17 11.18 -11.27 -3.91
N SER A 18 10.17 -11.03 -4.74
CA SER A 18 10.02 -9.78 -5.50
C SER A 18 8.56 -9.34 -5.62
N TYR A 19 8.36 -8.03 -5.68
CA TYR A 19 7.06 -7.39 -5.84
C TYR A 19 6.93 -6.79 -7.23
N THR A 20 5.84 -7.10 -7.92
CA THR A 20 5.48 -6.39 -9.15
C THR A 20 4.56 -5.24 -8.80
N VAL A 21 5.03 -4.01 -8.95
CA VAL A 21 4.32 -2.78 -8.62
C VAL A 21 3.85 -2.09 -9.89
N ALA A 22 2.61 -1.60 -9.91
CA ALA A 22 2.05 -0.89 -11.04
C ALA A 22 2.54 0.55 -11.10
N LYS A 23 3.08 0.95 -12.26
CA LYS A 23 3.29 2.36 -12.60
C LYS A 23 1.94 3.00 -12.84
N LEU A 24 1.50 3.86 -11.91
CA LEU A 24 0.19 4.49 -12.04
C LEU A 24 0.17 5.44 -13.23
N SER A 25 -0.78 5.21 -14.14
CA SER A 25 -1.11 6.20 -15.16
C SER A 25 -1.65 7.46 -14.50
N PHE A 26 -1.56 8.59 -15.21
CA PHE A 26 -2.00 9.89 -14.69
C PHE A 26 -3.43 9.86 -14.12
N ALA A 27 -4.38 9.30 -14.87
CA ALA A 27 -5.78 9.17 -14.42
C ALA A 27 -5.91 8.33 -13.15
N ARG A 28 -5.17 7.20 -13.06
CA ARG A 28 -5.19 6.35 -11.86
C ARG A 28 -4.56 7.04 -10.65
N ARG A 29 -3.49 7.79 -10.85
CA ARG A 29 -2.87 8.59 -9.79
C ARG A 29 -3.82 9.65 -9.24
N MET A 30 -4.55 10.35 -10.11
CA MET A 30 -5.54 11.34 -9.67
C MET A 30 -6.66 10.72 -8.85
N GLU A 31 -7.18 9.57 -9.27
CA GLU A 31 -8.25 8.89 -8.57
C GLU A 31 -7.79 8.37 -7.20
N LEU A 32 -6.59 7.81 -7.11
CA LEU A 32 -5.99 7.42 -5.85
C LEU A 32 -5.82 8.62 -4.90
N MET A 33 -5.27 9.74 -5.40
CA MET A 33 -5.10 10.96 -4.60
C MET A 33 -6.44 11.48 -4.04
N ARG A 34 -7.52 11.38 -4.83
CA ARG A 34 -8.86 11.78 -4.39
C ARG A 34 -9.33 10.93 -3.21
N GLN A 35 -9.24 9.61 -3.33
CA GLN A 35 -9.68 8.68 -2.30
C GLN A 35 -8.81 8.79 -1.03
N VAL A 36 -7.49 8.90 -1.17
CA VAL A 36 -6.57 9.08 -0.03
C VAL A 36 -6.86 10.39 0.71
N ARG A 37 -7.11 11.49 0.00
CA ARG A 37 -7.46 12.77 0.63
C ARG A 37 -8.73 12.70 1.47
N ASP A 38 -9.75 11.99 0.97
CA ASP A 38 -11.03 11.87 1.67
C ASP A 38 -10.84 11.05 2.97
N LEU A 39 -10.00 10.01 2.96
CA LEU A 39 -9.61 9.25 4.15
C LEU A 39 -8.74 10.07 5.12
N ALA A 40 -7.79 10.86 4.62
CA ALA A 40 -6.90 11.70 5.44
C ALA A 40 -7.69 12.73 6.24
N ARG A 41 -8.70 13.38 5.63
CA ARG A 41 -9.59 14.32 6.35
C ARG A 41 -10.36 13.65 7.48
N ARG A 42 -10.80 12.41 7.27
CA ARG A 42 -11.48 11.63 8.31
C ARG A 42 -10.51 11.30 9.45
N LEU A 43 -9.26 10.98 9.13
CA LEU A 43 -8.21 10.73 10.11
C LEU A 43 -7.93 11.98 10.96
N GLU A 44 -7.73 13.14 10.33
CA GLU A 44 -7.50 14.43 11.01
C GLU A 44 -8.62 14.76 12.01
N PHE A 45 -9.88 14.52 11.61
CA PHE A 45 -11.03 14.72 12.48
C PHE A 45 -11.02 13.79 13.70
N LEU A 46 -10.69 12.51 13.49
CA LEU A 46 -10.65 11.50 14.55
C LEU A 46 -9.50 11.73 15.53
N GLU A 47 -8.34 12.18 15.04
CA GLU A 47 -7.18 12.47 15.89
C GLU A 47 -7.34 13.76 16.70
N ALA A 48 -8.13 14.71 16.22
CA ALA A 48 -8.48 15.92 16.99
C ALA A 48 -9.41 15.62 18.19
N GLY A 49 -10.17 14.52 18.14
CA GLY A 49 -10.99 14.05 19.24
C GLY A 49 -10.17 13.21 20.22
N GLN A 50 -9.92 13.70 21.44
CA GLN A 50 -9.14 12.99 22.48
C GLN A 50 -9.87 11.81 23.14
N GLU A 51 -10.72 11.08 22.40
CA GLU A 51 -11.41 9.91 22.92
C GLU A 51 -10.68 8.60 22.55
N PRO A 52 -10.64 7.60 23.45
CA PRO A 52 -10.08 6.28 23.16
C PRO A 52 -10.71 5.62 21.92
N ALA A 53 -12.01 5.86 21.69
CA ALA A 53 -12.72 5.43 20.48
C ALA A 53 -12.13 6.05 19.20
N GLY A 54 -11.71 7.33 19.26
CA GLY A 54 -11.06 8.02 18.15
C GLY A 54 -9.71 7.41 17.76
N THR A 55 -8.96 6.84 18.72
CA THR A 55 -7.68 6.17 18.44
C THR A 55 -7.87 4.88 17.62
N MET A 56 -8.88 4.08 17.98
CA MET A 56 -9.18 2.84 17.27
C MET A 56 -9.76 3.12 15.87
N GLU A 57 -10.67 4.09 15.75
CA GLU A 57 -11.19 4.50 14.45
C GLU A 57 -10.09 5.07 13.54
N ALA A 58 -9.17 5.85 14.08
CA ALA A 58 -8.01 6.35 13.34
C ALA A 58 -7.11 5.21 12.82
N ALA A 59 -6.92 4.15 13.60
CA ALA A 59 -6.18 2.96 13.16
C ALA A 59 -6.89 2.23 12.01
N LEU A 60 -8.21 2.11 12.07
CA LEU A 60 -9.00 1.51 10.97
C LEU A 60 -8.92 2.33 9.68
N VAL A 61 -9.01 3.66 9.78
CA VAL A 61 -8.86 4.55 8.61
C VAL A 61 -7.46 4.43 7.99
N ARG A 62 -6.40 4.32 8.81
CA ARG A 62 -5.04 4.06 8.31
C ARG A 62 -4.93 2.73 7.57
N ALA A 63 -5.48 1.66 8.15
CA ALA A 63 -5.50 0.34 7.50
C ALA A 63 -6.28 0.36 6.17
N GLU A 64 -7.33 1.19 6.06
CA GLU A 64 -8.08 1.37 4.81
C GLU A 64 -7.24 2.07 3.73
N VAL A 65 -6.42 3.06 4.09
CA VAL A 65 -5.44 3.68 3.18
C VAL A 65 -4.41 2.65 2.69
N ASP A 66 -3.86 1.84 3.60
CA ASP A 66 -2.88 0.81 3.24
C ASP A 66 -3.49 -0.24 2.29
N ARG A 67 -4.69 -0.71 2.59
CA ARG A 67 -5.42 -1.65 1.73
C ARG A 67 -5.67 -1.05 0.34
N LEU A 68 -6.10 0.21 0.27
CA LEU A 68 -6.31 0.91 -0.99
C LEU A 68 -5.03 0.95 -1.82
N LEU A 69 -3.89 1.27 -1.20
CA LEU A 69 -2.60 1.30 -1.87
C LEU A 69 -2.20 -0.08 -2.40
N LEU A 70 -2.31 -1.12 -1.58
CA LEU A 70 -2.06 -2.50 -1.97
C LEU A 70 -2.88 -2.91 -3.20
N THR A 71 -4.20 -2.70 -3.17
CA THR A 71 -5.09 -3.07 -4.28
C THR A 71 -4.75 -2.34 -5.59
N TRP A 72 -4.33 -1.08 -5.50
CA TRP A 72 -4.03 -0.29 -6.70
C TRP A 72 -2.63 -0.55 -7.25
N GLY A 73 -1.67 -0.71 -6.33
CA GLY A 73 -0.24 -0.69 -6.61
C GLY A 73 0.41 -2.05 -6.72
N LEU A 74 0.03 -3.05 -5.91
CA LEU A 74 0.67 -4.37 -5.92
C LEU A 74 -0.04 -5.29 -6.91
N ARG A 75 0.71 -5.81 -7.90
CA ARG A 75 0.18 -6.68 -8.95
C ARG A 75 0.48 -8.15 -8.71
N ALA A 76 1.65 -8.45 -8.18
CA ALA A 76 2.06 -9.82 -7.89
C ALA A 76 3.14 -9.82 -6.81
N VAL A 77 3.22 -10.95 -6.12
CA VAL A 77 4.34 -11.33 -5.27
C VAL A 77 4.91 -12.60 -5.87
N THR A 78 6.23 -12.69 -6.01
CA THR A 78 6.91 -13.85 -6.58
C THR A 78 8.01 -14.30 -5.63
N GLY A 79 8.25 -15.60 -5.55
CA GLY A 79 9.25 -16.19 -4.64
C GLY A 79 8.76 -16.41 -3.20
N LEU A 80 7.49 -16.13 -2.93
CA LEU A 80 6.86 -16.39 -1.62
C LEU A 80 5.74 -17.42 -1.78
N ALA A 81 5.73 -18.41 -0.91
CA ALA A 81 4.59 -19.30 -0.69
C ALA A 81 4.03 -19.05 0.72
N ILE A 82 2.72 -18.90 0.81
CA ILE A 82 1.98 -18.73 2.08
C ILE A 82 1.11 -19.97 2.21
N ASP A 83 1.34 -20.76 3.27
CA ASP A 83 0.63 -22.02 3.54
C ASP A 83 0.59 -22.98 2.34
N GLY A 84 1.68 -23.04 1.57
CA GLY A 84 1.83 -23.90 0.40
C GLY A 84 1.19 -23.37 -0.88
N ALA A 85 0.51 -22.21 -0.84
CA ALA A 85 -0.01 -21.53 -2.01
C ALA A 85 0.94 -20.40 -2.46
N ALA A 86 1.00 -20.14 -3.77
CA ALA A 86 1.74 -19.00 -4.30
C ALA A 86 1.14 -17.68 -3.76
N ALA A 87 2.00 -16.79 -3.28
CA ALA A 87 1.55 -15.53 -2.71
C ALA A 87 0.85 -14.64 -3.76
N THR A 88 -0.33 -14.15 -3.43
CA THR A 88 -1.03 -13.06 -4.14
C THR A 88 -1.01 -11.80 -3.28
N PRO A 89 -1.30 -10.61 -3.84
CA PRO A 89 -1.47 -9.39 -3.05
C PRO A 89 -2.49 -9.54 -1.91
N GLU A 90 -3.59 -10.25 -2.17
CA GLU A 90 -4.63 -10.53 -1.19
C GLU A 90 -4.13 -11.48 -0.10
N LEU A 91 -3.46 -12.57 -0.49
CA LEU A 91 -2.93 -13.55 0.46
C LEU A 91 -1.81 -12.96 1.32
N LEU A 92 -0.97 -12.09 0.75
CA LEU A 92 0.05 -11.33 1.49
C LEU A 92 -0.59 -10.41 2.54
N ALA A 93 -1.73 -9.78 2.22
CA ALA A 93 -2.43 -8.90 3.15
C ALA A 93 -3.17 -9.65 4.26
N GLU A 94 -3.65 -10.87 3.99
CA GLU A 94 -4.44 -11.67 4.93
C GLU A 94 -3.58 -12.55 5.84
N ALA A 95 -2.59 -13.24 5.28
CA ALA A 95 -1.81 -14.28 5.95
C ALA A 95 -0.29 -14.15 5.71
N GLY A 96 0.15 -13.06 5.09
CA GLY A 96 1.55 -12.83 4.78
C GLY A 96 2.39 -12.35 5.97
N PRO A 97 3.72 -12.50 5.91
CA PRO A 97 4.63 -11.91 6.89
C PRO A 97 4.50 -10.38 6.92
N GLU A 98 4.33 -9.81 8.11
CA GLU A 98 4.06 -8.38 8.28
C GLU A 98 5.18 -7.48 7.71
N ASP A 99 6.44 -7.91 7.83
CA ASP A 99 7.58 -7.16 7.29
C ASP A 99 7.56 -7.08 5.77
N LEU A 100 7.16 -8.17 5.08
CA LEU A 100 7.00 -8.18 3.62
C LEU A 100 5.82 -7.34 3.16
N LEU A 101 4.73 -7.32 3.92
CA LEU A 101 3.57 -6.46 3.63
C LEU A 101 3.96 -4.98 3.72
N ARG A 102 4.66 -4.60 4.79
CA ARG A 102 5.17 -3.23 5.01
C ARG A 102 6.15 -2.81 3.92
N GLU A 103 7.05 -3.70 3.51
CA GLU A 103 8.00 -3.44 2.42
C GLU A 103 7.26 -3.23 1.08
N ALA A 104 6.31 -4.12 0.75
CA ALA A 104 5.50 -3.98 -0.46
C ALA A 104 4.71 -2.65 -0.47
N LEU A 105 4.11 -2.26 0.66
CA LEU A 105 3.43 -0.98 0.82
C LEU A 105 4.38 0.21 0.61
N SER A 106 5.60 0.13 1.14
CA SER A 106 6.62 1.17 0.94
C SER A 106 6.99 1.32 -0.54
N ALA A 107 7.19 0.19 -1.24
CA ALA A 107 7.47 0.18 -2.68
C ALA A 107 6.31 0.79 -3.49
N VAL A 108 5.07 0.45 -3.14
CA VAL A 108 3.88 1.04 -3.75
C VAL A 108 3.83 2.56 -3.49
N ARG A 109 4.02 3.01 -2.25
CA ARG A 109 4.01 4.44 -1.89
C ARG A 109 5.07 5.26 -2.63
N ALA A 110 6.25 4.67 -2.87
CA ALA A 110 7.29 5.29 -3.66
C ALA A 110 6.87 5.51 -5.12
N GLU A 111 6.22 4.52 -5.73
CA GLU A 111 5.72 4.59 -7.11
C GLU A 111 4.52 5.54 -7.27
N THR A 112 3.60 5.56 -6.29
CA THR A 112 2.42 6.45 -6.33
C THR A 112 2.76 7.92 -6.09
N GLY A 113 3.94 8.23 -5.53
CA GLY A 113 4.39 9.59 -5.24
C GLY A 113 3.78 10.19 -3.97
N LEU A 114 3.03 9.41 -3.19
CA LEU A 114 2.39 9.84 -1.94
C LEU A 114 3.40 10.15 -0.81
N ASN A 115 4.59 9.55 -0.87
CA ASN A 115 5.66 9.73 0.13
C ASN A 115 6.12 11.22 0.27
N ARG A 116 5.91 12.07 -0.75
CA ARG A 116 6.18 13.52 -0.65
C ARG A 116 4.99 14.34 -0.14
N ALA A 117 3.77 13.88 -0.35
CA ALA A 117 2.56 14.60 0.05
C ALA A 117 2.25 14.39 1.55
N GLU A 118 2.52 13.20 2.08
CA GLU A 118 2.32 12.87 3.50
C GLU A 118 3.35 13.52 4.44
N ARG A 119 4.55 13.87 3.96
CA ARG A 119 5.61 14.49 4.79
C ARG A 119 5.49 16.01 5.02
N LYS A 120 4.52 16.67 4.35
CA LYS A 120 4.43 18.15 4.34
C LYS A 120 3.26 18.74 5.12
N ASN A 121 2.44 17.91 5.79
CA ASN A 121 1.38 18.37 6.68
C ASN A 121 1.67 17.88 8.10
#